data_AF-A0A3E3K649-F1
#
_entry.id   AF-A0A3E3K649-F1
#
_cell.length_a   1.000
_cell.length_b   1.000
_cell.length_c   1.000
_cell.angle_alpha   90.00
_cell.angle_beta   90.00
_cell.angle_gamma   90.00
#
_symmetry.space_group_name_H-M   'P 1'
#
loop_
_entity.id
_entity.type
_entity.pdbx_description
1 polymer ?
#
loop_
_entity_poly.entity_id
_entity_poly.type
_entity_poly.pdbx_seq_one_letter_code
_entity_poly.pdbx_strand_id
1 'polypeptide(L)'
;MLAVKRKGIEAVMVIVLFLLETTVFHYFEIASVKPNLLLILTASFGFMEGKREGMYVGVLSGFLLDICFGQYIGFYILFYTLVGYANGFFQKLYYDENIKLPLLLIGSSELAYGILIYVFQFMLQSDFHFLYYLGHLIIPEMLYTVILTLIVYQIILRINRKLVEEEKRSASRFV
;
A
#
# COMPACT_ATOMS: atom_id res chain seq x y z
N MET A 1 3.11 -25.30 -7.60
CA MET A 1 4.11 -24.46 -8.30
C MET A 1 3.56 -23.07 -8.67
N LEU A 2 2.31 -22.96 -9.15
CA LEU A 2 1.70 -21.67 -9.56
C LEU A 2 1.53 -20.65 -8.42
N ALA A 3 1.02 -21.07 -7.26
CA ALA A 3 0.91 -20.19 -6.09
C ALA A 3 2.27 -19.62 -5.66
N VAL A 4 3.35 -20.41 -5.77
CA VAL A 4 4.72 -19.96 -5.46
C VAL A 4 5.20 -18.91 -6.46
N LYS A 5 4.90 -19.10 -7.75
CA LYS A 5 5.22 -18.12 -8.81
C LYS A 5 4.52 -16.77 -8.55
N ARG A 6 3.22 -16.80 -8.24
CA ARG A 6 2.43 -15.60 -7.92
C ARG A 6 3.03 -14.86 -6.71
N LYS A 7 3.29 -15.57 -5.61
CA LYS A 7 3.90 -14.99 -4.40
C LYS A 7 5.28 -14.39 -4.67
N GLY A 8 6.07 -15.02 -5.53
CA GLY A 8 7.34 -14.45 -5.99
C GLY A 8 7.17 -13.12 -6.74
N ILE A 9 6.15 -13.00 -7.60
CA ILE A 9 5.89 -11.76 -8.34
C ILE A 9 5.37 -10.65 -7.41
N GLU A 10 4.49 -10.99 -6.46
CA GLU A 10 4.06 -10.07 -5.40
C GLU A 10 5.25 -9.52 -4.60
N ALA A 11 6.16 -10.40 -4.16
CA ALA A 11 7.36 -9.99 -3.43
C ALA A 11 8.28 -9.09 -4.29
N VAL A 12 8.44 -9.39 -5.58
CA VAL A 12 9.20 -8.54 -6.51
C VAL A 12 8.54 -7.16 -6.66
N MET A 13 7.20 -7.09 -6.76
CA MET A 13 6.49 -5.80 -6.81
C MET A 13 6.70 -4.99 -5.55
N VAL A 14 6.65 -5.62 -4.37
CA VAL A 14 6.96 -4.97 -3.08
C VAL A 14 8.38 -4.38 -3.13
N ILE A 15 9.38 -5.16 -3.52
CA ILE A 15 10.78 -4.69 -3.58
C ILE A 15 10.94 -3.54 -4.58
N VAL A 16 10.39 -3.66 -5.79
CA VAL A 16 10.50 -2.63 -6.82
C VAL A 16 9.84 -1.34 -6.38
N LEU A 17 8.63 -1.39 -5.83
CA LEU A 17 7.94 -0.18 -5.35
C LEU A 17 8.63 0.42 -4.12
N PHE A 18 9.15 -0.41 -3.21
CA PHE A 18 9.97 0.07 -2.09
C PHE A 18 11.22 0.81 -2.58
N LEU A 19 11.96 0.24 -3.54
CA LEU A 19 13.12 0.91 -4.14
C LEU A 19 12.73 2.19 -4.87
N LEU A 20 11.62 2.18 -5.62
CA LEU A 20 11.13 3.36 -6.33
C LEU A 20 10.77 4.48 -5.34
N GLU A 21 10.06 4.14 -4.25
CA GLU A 21 9.68 5.05 -3.19
C GLU A 21 10.91 5.66 -2.50
N THR A 22 11.90 4.83 -2.17
CA THR A 22 13.09 5.24 -1.38
C THR A 22 14.19 5.91 -2.20
N THR A 23 14.25 5.69 -3.52
CA THR A 23 15.29 6.26 -4.38
C THR A 23 14.76 7.37 -5.27
N VAL A 24 13.79 7.06 -6.13
CA VAL A 24 13.28 8.00 -7.12
C VAL A 24 12.42 9.05 -6.44
N PHE A 25 11.41 8.62 -5.67
CA PHE A 25 10.49 9.57 -5.06
C PHE A 25 11.08 10.33 -3.88
N HIS A 26 12.13 9.80 -3.24
CA HIS A 26 12.95 10.57 -2.31
C HIS A 26 13.59 11.80 -2.99
N TYR A 27 14.01 11.68 -4.25
CA TYR A 27 14.52 12.82 -5.02
C TYR A 27 13.43 13.78 -5.50
N PHE A 28 12.20 13.29 -5.65
CA PHE A 28 11.00 14.09 -5.98
C PHE A 28 10.18 14.47 -4.74
N GLU A 29 10.83 14.59 -3.58
CA GLU A 29 10.17 15.07 -2.36
C GLU A 29 9.72 16.52 -2.57
N ILE A 30 8.41 16.75 -2.40
CA ILE A 30 7.82 18.07 -2.43
C ILE A 30 7.51 18.44 -0.99
N ALA A 31 8.15 19.50 -0.47
CA ALA A 31 7.97 19.95 0.91
C ALA A 31 8.25 18.86 1.97
N SER A 32 9.28 18.04 1.76
CA SER A 32 9.67 16.91 2.62
C SER A 32 8.64 15.78 2.71
N VAL A 33 7.73 15.73 1.72
CA VAL A 33 6.69 14.71 1.62
C VAL A 33 6.95 13.84 0.41
N LYS A 34 6.87 12.52 0.61
CA LYS A 34 6.99 11.50 -0.41
C LYS A 34 5.70 10.68 -0.50
N PRO A 35 5.35 10.15 -1.68
CA PRO A 35 4.18 9.31 -1.83
C PRO A 35 4.43 7.91 -1.26
N ASN A 36 3.38 7.30 -0.73
CA ASN A 36 3.44 5.97 -0.13
C ASN A 36 3.02 4.88 -1.15
N LEU A 37 3.99 4.35 -1.88
CA LEU A 37 3.73 3.38 -2.95
C LEU A 37 3.41 2.00 -2.40
N LEU A 38 4.02 1.64 -1.28
CA LEU A 38 3.75 0.37 -0.61
C LEU A 38 2.32 0.28 -0.07
N LEU A 39 1.76 1.40 0.37
CA LEU A 39 0.37 1.44 0.82
C LEU A 39 -0.59 1.29 -0.36
N ILE A 40 -0.30 1.94 -1.50
CA ILE A 40 -1.06 1.74 -2.75
C ILE A 40 -1.08 0.25 -3.11
N LEU A 41 0.09 -0.40 -3.09
CA LEU A 41 0.21 -1.83 -3.39
C LEU A 41 -0.60 -2.69 -2.41
N THR A 42 -0.42 -2.46 -1.12
CA THR A 42 -1.05 -3.25 -0.05
C THR A 42 -2.58 -3.13 -0.08
N ALA A 43 -3.09 -1.91 -0.19
CA ALA A 43 -4.52 -1.67 -0.30
C ALA A 43 -5.08 -2.29 -1.59
N SER A 44 -4.38 -2.15 -2.72
CA SER A 44 -4.79 -2.71 -4.01
C SER A 44 -4.94 -4.23 -3.96
N PHE A 45 -3.92 -4.94 -3.49
CA PHE A 45 -4.03 -6.40 -3.32
C PHE A 45 -5.10 -6.79 -2.29
N GLY A 46 -5.31 -5.97 -1.26
CA GLY A 46 -6.42 -6.12 -0.34
C GLY A 46 -7.77 -6.13 -1.06
N PHE A 47 -8.17 -5.01 -1.67
CA PHE A 47 -9.51 -4.92 -2.28
C PHE A 47 -9.65 -5.68 -3.62
N MET A 48 -8.57 -6.10 -4.28
CA MET A 48 -8.65 -6.90 -5.52
C MET A 48 -8.74 -8.40 -5.23
N GLU A 49 -7.83 -8.91 -4.39
CA GLU A 49 -7.62 -10.36 -4.20
C GLU A 49 -8.11 -10.85 -2.83
N GLY A 50 -8.43 -9.92 -1.93
CA GLY A 50 -9.09 -10.18 -0.66
C GLY A 50 -8.16 -10.07 0.54
N LYS A 51 -8.75 -10.31 1.72
CA LYS A 51 -8.11 -10.10 3.03
C LYS A 51 -6.76 -10.82 3.18
N ARG A 52 -6.68 -12.09 2.77
CA ARG A 52 -5.46 -12.91 2.95
C ARG A 52 -4.30 -12.36 2.12
N GLU A 53 -4.60 -11.95 0.90
CA GLU A 53 -3.61 -11.45 -0.06
C GLU A 53 -3.13 -10.05 0.35
N GLY A 54 -4.06 -9.16 0.72
CA GLY A 54 -3.73 -7.86 1.29
C GLY A 54 -2.89 -7.97 2.57
N MET A 55 -3.22 -8.89 3.48
CA MET A 55 -2.41 -9.13 4.68
C MET A 55 -0.99 -9.60 4.34
N TYR A 56 -0.84 -10.53 3.39
CA TYR A 56 0.47 -11.04 3.00
C TYR A 56 1.37 -9.93 2.45
N VAL A 57 0.85 -9.14 1.50
CA VAL A 57 1.58 -8.00 0.92
C VAL A 57 1.85 -6.95 2.00
N GLY A 58 0.91 -6.72 2.91
CA GLY A 58 1.06 -5.81 4.04
C GLY A 58 2.17 -6.22 5.00
N VAL A 59 2.26 -7.50 5.36
CA VAL A 59 3.36 -8.03 6.19
C VAL A 59 4.71 -7.82 5.50
N LEU A 60 4.81 -8.15 4.21
CA LEU A 60 6.07 -7.98 3.47
C LEU A 60 6.49 -6.51 3.38
N SER A 61 5.54 -5.64 3.04
CA SER A 61 5.79 -4.20 2.90
C SER A 61 6.16 -3.57 4.24
N GLY A 62 5.39 -3.87 5.28
CA GLY A 62 5.66 -3.38 6.63
C GLY A 62 6.96 -3.91 7.22
N PHE A 63 7.32 -5.16 6.93
CA PHE A 63 8.59 -5.75 7.38
C PHE A 63 9.80 -5.05 6.77
N LEU A 64 9.76 -4.73 5.47
CA LEU A 64 10.82 -3.95 4.83
C LEU A 64 10.92 -2.55 5.42
N LEU A 65 9.79 -1.88 5.67
CA LEU A 65 9.77 -0.56 6.30
C LEU A 65 10.34 -0.61 7.73
N ASP A 66 9.96 -1.62 8.52
CA ASP A 66 10.46 -1.79 9.88
C ASP A 66 11.98 -2.03 9.92
N ILE A 67 12.54 -2.81 9.00
CA ILE A 67 13.99 -3.09 8.97
C ILE A 67 14.79 -1.87 8.48
N CYS A 68 14.31 -1.16 7.47
CA CYS A 68 15.07 -0.08 6.86
C CYS A 68 14.87 1.28 7.55
N PHE A 69 13.67 1.54 8.08
CA PHE A 69 13.27 2.85 8.59
C PHE A 69 12.56 2.80 9.95
N GLY A 70 12.26 1.61 10.49
CA GLY A 70 11.56 1.45 11.75
C GLY A 70 12.44 1.78 12.95
N GLN A 71 11.92 2.61 13.87
CA GLN A 71 12.50 2.76 15.21
C GLN A 71 12.18 1.56 16.10
N TYR A 72 11.00 0.96 15.90
CA TYR A 72 10.53 -0.23 16.62
C TYR A 72 10.05 -1.26 15.60
N ILE A 73 10.70 -2.43 15.57
CA ILE A 73 10.30 -3.52 14.69
C ILE A 73 8.89 -4.00 15.08
N GLY A 74 8.00 -4.13 14.10
CA GLY A 74 6.63 -4.60 14.26
C GLY A 74 5.58 -3.51 14.06
N PHE A 75 5.95 -2.23 14.12
CA PHE A 75 5.02 -1.12 13.99
C PHE A 75 4.44 -1.04 12.57
N TYR A 76 5.30 -0.97 11.54
CA TYR A 76 4.85 -0.92 10.16
C TYR A 76 4.24 -2.26 9.73
N ILE A 77 4.77 -3.40 10.19
CA ILE A 77 4.15 -4.71 9.93
C ILE A 77 2.69 -4.72 10.39
N LEU A 78 2.41 -4.31 11.63
CA LEU A 78 1.06 -4.32 12.18
C LEU A 78 0.15 -3.39 11.38
N PHE A 79 0.60 -2.16 11.12
CA PHE A 79 -0.18 -1.17 10.40
C PHE A 79 -0.53 -1.64 8.98
N TYR A 80 0.46 -2.01 8.19
CA TYR A 80 0.25 -2.42 6.80
C TYR A 80 -0.58 -3.71 6.69
N THR A 81 -0.41 -4.63 7.63
CA THR A 81 -1.26 -5.84 7.69
C THR A 81 -2.72 -5.48 7.96
N LEU A 82 -2.98 -4.54 8.88
CA LEU A 82 -4.33 -4.08 9.18
C LEU A 82 -4.95 -3.35 7.99
N VAL A 83 -4.19 -2.49 7.32
CA VAL A 83 -4.61 -1.82 6.08
C VAL A 83 -4.97 -2.85 5.00
N GLY A 84 -4.12 -3.84 4.76
CA GLY A 84 -4.39 -4.91 3.79
C GLY A 84 -5.64 -5.73 4.15
N TYR A 85 -5.82 -6.05 5.42
CA TYR A 85 -7.00 -6.76 5.92
C TYR A 85 -8.29 -5.94 5.77
N ALA A 86 -8.26 -4.67 6.17
CA ALA A 86 -9.40 -3.77 6.15
C ALA A 86 -9.85 -3.49 4.71
N ASN A 87 -8.90 -3.17 3.82
CA ASN A 87 -9.19 -2.97 2.40
C ASN A 87 -9.70 -4.26 1.75
N GLY A 88 -9.21 -5.42 2.18
CA GLY A 88 -9.73 -6.72 1.71
C GLY A 88 -11.16 -7.05 2.14
N PHE A 89 -11.76 -6.31 3.07
CA PHE A 89 -13.19 -6.41 3.33
C PHE A 89 -14.02 -5.90 2.15
N PHE A 90 -13.51 -4.90 1.43
CA PHE A 90 -14.19 -4.26 0.31
C PHE A 90 -14.03 -5.00 -1.02
N GLN A 91 -13.42 -6.19 -1.01
CA GLN A 91 -13.24 -7.00 -2.22
C GLN A 91 -14.56 -7.26 -2.97
N LYS A 92 -15.66 -7.47 -2.24
CA LYS A 92 -16.97 -7.70 -2.87
C LYS A 92 -17.58 -6.45 -3.53
N LEU A 93 -17.14 -5.27 -3.10
CA LEU A 93 -17.60 -3.98 -3.64
C LEU A 93 -16.71 -3.51 -4.80
N TYR A 94 -15.58 -4.18 -5.03
CA TYR A 94 -14.61 -3.81 -6.03
C TYR A 94 -15.06 -4.17 -7.44
N TYR A 95 -15.03 -3.16 -8.31
CA TYR A 95 -15.26 -3.28 -9.74
C TYR A 95 -14.09 -2.64 -10.47
N ASP A 96 -13.45 -3.40 -11.37
CA ASP A 96 -12.25 -2.98 -12.10
C ASP A 96 -12.41 -1.64 -12.87
N GLU A 97 -13.63 -1.31 -13.29
CA GLU A 97 -13.93 -0.10 -14.07
C GLU A 97 -14.09 1.15 -13.18
N ASN A 98 -14.21 0.98 -11.86
CA ASN A 98 -14.54 2.07 -10.95
C ASN A 98 -13.32 2.53 -10.14
N ILE A 99 -12.63 3.57 -10.64
CA ILE A 99 -11.48 4.18 -9.98
C ILE A 99 -11.80 4.86 -8.64
N LYS A 100 -13.09 5.15 -8.36
CA LYS A 100 -13.49 5.87 -7.13
C LYS A 100 -13.21 5.05 -5.87
N LEU A 101 -13.40 3.73 -5.93
CA LEU A 101 -13.19 2.86 -4.78
C LEU A 101 -11.70 2.78 -4.40
N PRO A 102 -10.75 2.50 -5.32
CA PRO A 102 -9.32 2.58 -5.04
C PRO A 102 -8.90 3.93 -4.42
N LEU A 103 -9.34 5.05 -4.98
CA LEU A 103 -8.97 6.38 -4.49
C LEU A 103 -9.47 6.63 -3.06
N LEU A 104 -10.73 6.26 -2.77
CA LEU A 104 -11.31 6.43 -1.43
C LEU A 104 -10.59 5.54 -0.41
N LEU A 105 -10.39 4.27 -0.76
CA LEU A 105 -9.77 3.28 0.12
C LEU A 105 -8.30 3.61 0.42
N ILE A 106 -7.52 3.94 -0.61
CA ILE A 106 -6.11 4.33 -0.46
C ILE A 106 -6.01 5.66 0.27
N GLY A 107 -6.80 6.67 -0.12
CA GLY A 107 -6.81 7.97 0.55
C GLY A 107 -7.16 7.88 2.03
N SER A 108 -8.18 7.08 2.39
CA SER A 108 -8.53 6.85 3.80
C SER A 108 -7.45 6.08 4.57
N SER A 109 -6.78 5.12 3.92
CA SER A 109 -5.68 4.36 4.52
C SER A 109 -4.44 5.23 4.75
N GLU A 110 -4.16 6.15 3.83
CA GLU A 110 -3.04 7.10 3.92
C GLU A 110 -3.31 8.18 4.97
N LEU A 111 -4.55 8.67 5.06
CA LEU A 111 -4.94 9.57 6.14
C LEU A 111 -4.77 8.90 7.51
N ALA A 112 -5.20 7.63 7.62
CA ALA A 112 -5.00 6.84 8.84
C ALA A 112 -3.51 6.63 9.15
N TYR A 113 -2.67 6.39 8.13
CA TYR A 113 -1.23 6.29 8.26
C TYR A 113 -0.63 7.56 8.86
N GLY A 114 -0.90 8.73 8.26
CA GLY A 114 -0.38 10.01 8.73
C GLY A 114 -0.81 10.36 10.16
N ILE A 115 -2.07 10.09 10.52
CA ILE A 115 -2.56 10.30 11.89
C ILE A 115 -1.84 9.38 12.88
N LEU A 116 -1.64 8.11 12.51
CA LEU A 116 -1.00 7.14 13.38
C LEU A 116 0.48 7.47 13.56
N ILE A 117 1.18 7.87 12.50
CA ILE A 117 2.56 8.39 12.58
C ILE A 117 2.62 9.62 13.49
N TYR A 118 1.70 10.57 13.34
CA TYR A 118 1.65 11.75 14.21
C TYR A 118 1.53 11.38 15.69
N VAL A 119 0.62 10.47 16.03
CA VAL A 119 0.40 10.02 17.42
C VAL A 119 1.63 9.32 17.98
N PHE A 120 2.26 8.44 17.20
CA PHE A 120 3.37 7.61 17.68
C PHE A 120 4.72 8.34 17.68
N GLN A 121 4.95 9.29 16.78
CA GLN A 121 6.24 9.98 16.67
C GLN A 121 6.23 11.36 17.33
N PHE A 122 5.17 12.16 17.18
CA PHE A 122 5.19 13.57 17.58
C PHE A 122 4.48 13.82 18.92
N MET A 123 3.30 13.23 19.10
CA MET A 123 2.52 13.44 20.32
C MET A 123 3.22 12.86 21.57
N LEU A 124 3.89 11.71 21.43
CA LEU A 124 4.71 11.11 22.50
C LEU A 124 5.93 11.98 22.88
N GLN A 125 6.38 12.87 21.99
CA GLN A 125 7.46 13.82 22.23
C GLN A 125 6.96 15.18 22.76
N SER A 126 5.68 15.28 23.16
CA SER A 126 5.03 16.50 23.69
C SER A 126 4.88 17.65 22.67
N ASP A 127 4.92 17.38 21.37
CA ASP A 127 4.55 18.36 20.33
C ASP A 127 3.07 18.20 19.96
N PHE A 128 2.25 19.20 20.32
CA PHE A 128 0.78 19.13 20.23
C PHE A 128 0.18 19.92 19.06
N HIS A 129 0.97 20.31 18.07
CA HIS A 129 0.49 21.13 16.94
C HIS A 129 -0.26 20.33 15.86
N PHE A 130 -1.22 19.48 16.22
CA PHE A 130 -1.89 18.55 15.31
C PHE A 130 -2.43 19.20 14.02
N LEU A 131 -3.10 20.36 14.12
CA LEU A 131 -3.65 21.04 12.94
C LEU A 131 -2.55 21.48 11.96
N TYR A 132 -1.37 21.84 12.48
CA TYR A 132 -0.23 22.21 11.66
C TYR A 132 0.28 21.00 10.88
N TYR A 133 0.53 19.87 11.56
CA TYR A 133 0.95 18.61 10.95
C TYR A 133 -0.07 18.07 9.94
N LEU A 134 -1.36 18.16 10.28
CA LEU A 134 -2.45 17.75 9.40
C LEU A 134 -2.42 18.53 8.08
N GLY A 135 -2.28 19.85 8.14
CA GLY A 135 -2.30 20.72 6.95
C GLY A 135 -1.01 20.72 6.15
N HIS A 136 0.15 20.59 6.79
CA HIS A 136 1.46 20.75 6.14
C HIS A 136 2.14 19.44 5.74
N LEU A 137 1.76 18.31 6.35
CA LEU A 137 2.37 17.01 6.09
C LEU A 137 1.32 15.99 5.65
N ILE A 138 0.33 15.69 6.50
CA ILE A 138 -0.60 14.57 6.26
C ILE A 138 -1.47 14.80 5.00
N ILE A 139 -2.09 15.97 4.86
CA ILE A 139 -2.94 16.26 3.70
C ILE A 139 -2.11 16.32 2.39
N PRO A 140 -0.97 17.03 2.32
CA PRO A 140 -0.11 16.99 1.14
C PRO A 140 0.35 15.59 0.76
N GLU A 141 0.73 14.76 1.74
CA GLU A 141 1.14 13.36 1.52
C GLU A 141 0.00 12.53 0.95
N MET A 142 -1.17 12.64 1.58
CA MET A 142 -2.38 11.97 1.12
C MET A 142 -2.73 12.36 -0.31
N LEU A 143 -2.71 13.65 -0.65
CA LEU A 143 -3.00 14.11 -2.01
C LEU A 143 -1.96 13.59 -3.01
N TYR A 144 -0.68 13.60 -2.65
CA TYR A 144 0.38 13.09 -3.52
C TYR A 144 0.20 11.60 -3.79
N THR A 145 -0.02 10.79 -2.74
CA THR A 145 -0.28 9.35 -2.84
C THR A 145 -1.54 9.06 -3.66
N VAL A 146 -2.63 9.81 -3.45
CA VAL A 146 -3.88 9.65 -4.21
C VAL A 146 -3.71 10.01 -5.69
N ILE A 147 -2.93 11.04 -6.02
CA ILE A 147 -2.64 11.38 -7.42
C ILE A 147 -1.83 10.26 -8.08
N LEU A 148 -0.77 9.78 -7.43
CA LEU A 148 0.03 8.68 -7.97
C LEU A 148 -0.72 7.37 -8.06
N THR A 149 -1.71 7.16 -7.19
CA THR A 149 -2.60 6.00 -7.26
C THR A 149 -3.18 5.85 -8.65
N LEU A 150 -3.60 6.93 -9.32
CA LEU A 150 -4.17 6.85 -10.68
C LEU A 150 -3.26 6.15 -11.70
N ILE A 151 -1.94 6.28 -11.53
CA ILE A 151 -0.94 5.68 -12.43
C ILE A 151 -0.52 4.30 -11.90
N VAL A 152 -0.12 4.24 -10.63
CA VAL A 152 0.47 3.05 -10.01
C VAL A 152 -0.56 1.93 -9.91
N TYR A 153 -1.81 2.23 -9.55
CA TYR A 153 -2.89 1.24 -9.52
C TYR A 153 -3.14 0.61 -10.89
N GLN A 154 -3.11 1.39 -11.98
CA GLN A 154 -3.31 0.85 -13.32
C GLN A 154 -2.22 -0.14 -13.71
N ILE A 155 -0.98 0.10 -13.28
CA ILE A 155 0.13 -0.83 -13.49
C ILE A 155 -0.09 -2.11 -12.69
N ILE A 156 -0.42 -1.98 -11.40
CA ILE A 156 -0.72 -3.12 -10.50
C ILE A 156 -1.87 -3.96 -11.06
N LEU A 157 -2.96 -3.31 -11.49
CA LEU A 157 -4.14 -3.96 -12.06
C LEU A 157 -3.79 -4.79 -13.30
N ARG A 158 -2.98 -4.24 -14.21
CA ARG A 158 -2.54 -4.95 -15.42
C ARG A 158 -1.68 -6.17 -15.09
N ILE A 159 -0.78 -6.06 -14.11
CA ILE A 159 0.04 -7.18 -13.66
C ILE A 159 -0.85 -8.24 -13.02
N ASN A 160 -1.75 -7.85 -12.12
CA ASN A 160 -2.65 -8.77 -11.43
C ASN A 160 -3.55 -9.53 -12.41
N ARG A 161 -4.13 -8.86 -13.41
CA ARG A 161 -4.94 -9.52 -14.44
C ARG A 161 -4.16 -10.61 -15.19
N LYS A 162 -2.90 -10.35 -15.55
CA LYS A 162 -2.04 -11.35 -16.18
C LYS A 162 -1.78 -12.55 -15.25
N LEU A 163 -1.56 -12.31 -13.96
CA LEU A 163 -1.38 -13.38 -12.97
C LEU A 163 -2.63 -14.26 -12.88
N VAL A 164 -3.80 -13.64 -12.76
CA VAL A 164 -5.09 -14.36 -12.67
C VAL A 164 -5.40 -15.14 -13.95
N GLU A 165 -5.09 -14.59 -15.13
CA GLU A 165 -5.25 -15.30 -16.40
C GLU A 165 -4.35 -16.53 -16.53
N GLU A 166 -3.09 -16.43 -16.10
CA GLU A 166 -2.15 -17.57 -16.11
C GLU A 166 -2.60 -18.69 -15.17
N GLU A 167 -3.15 -18.35 -14.01
CA GLU A 167 -3.73 -19.31 -13.07
C GLU A 167 -4.93 -20.03 -13.67
N LYS A 168 -5.87 -19.29 -14.29
CA LYS A 168 -7.05 -19.87 -14.96
C LYS A 168 -6.68 -20.80 -16.12
N ARG A 169 -5.76 -20.39 -16.99
CA ARG A 169 -5.29 -21.21 -18.13
C ARG A 169 -4.63 -22.49 -17.65
N SER A 170 -3.83 -22.40 -16.59
CA SER A 170 -3.18 -23.57 -16.04
C SER A 170 -4.18 -24.51 -15.38
N ALA A 171 -5.17 -24.00 -14.65
CA ALA A 171 -6.24 -24.81 -14.07
C ALA A 171 -7.07 -25.55 -15.14
N SER A 172 -7.35 -24.91 -16.28
CA SER A 172 -8.08 -25.55 -17.40
C SER A 172 -7.31 -26.65 -18.13
N ARG A 173 -5.98 -26.75 -17.96
CA ARG A 173 -5.17 -27.83 -18.55
C ARG A 173 -5.15 -29.11 -17.73
N PHE A 174 -5.64 -29.06 -16.49
CA PHE A 174 -5.70 -30.21 -15.58
C PHE A 174 -7.11 -30.80 -15.45
N VAL A 175 -8.08 -30.29 -16.24
CA VAL A 175 -9.42 -30.83 -16.42
C VAL A 175 -9.50 -31.42 -17.82
#